data_AF-A0A0M3J734-F1
#
_entry.id   AF-A0A0M3J734-F1
#
_cell.length_a   1.000
_cell.length_b   1.000
_cell.length_c   1.000
_cell.angle_alpha   90.00
_cell.angle_beta   90.00
_cell.angle_gamma   90.00
#
_symmetry.space_group_name_H-M   'P 1'
#
loop_
_entity.id
_entity.type
_entity.pdbx_description
1 polymer ?
#
loop_
_entity_poly.entity_id
_entity_poly.type
_entity_poly.pdbx_seq_one_letter_code
_entity_poly.pdbx_strand_id
1 'polypeptide(L)'
;MKALGKTLDTIPCENPDQYVALWYQQGEPIMGRIWNDNGKVAAAFGWFGKDYTGMKVGSLQVLVELMDNIRGFDYSWQPFSVCGGFGEKEWIPVYVDYPKGIISPCVITWEGKQILGKVDIRNEKASSAFNGKENIIVGPAVQTQMVLCRKPKPGYKFE
;
A
#
# COMPACT_ATOMS: atom_id res chain seq x y z
N MET A 1 3.93 4.78 -8.46
CA MET A 1 2.58 4.18 -8.62
C MET A 1 1.57 5.01 -7.81
N LYS A 2 0.60 5.65 -8.46
CA LYS A 2 -0.44 6.49 -7.80
C LYS A 2 -1.56 5.61 -7.21
N ALA A 3 -2.03 5.96 -6.01
CA ALA A 3 -3.14 5.29 -5.34
C ALA A 3 -4.40 5.28 -6.23
N LEU A 4 -4.97 4.10 -6.47
CA LEU A 4 -6.13 3.87 -7.35
C LEU A 4 -6.01 4.45 -8.78
N GLY A 5 -4.82 4.86 -9.22
CA GLY A 5 -4.64 5.57 -10.49
C GLY A 5 -5.35 6.94 -10.56
N LYS A 6 -5.79 7.51 -9.43
CA LYS A 6 -6.58 8.74 -9.40
C LYS A 6 -6.24 9.62 -8.19
N THR A 7 -6.72 10.85 -8.20
CA THR A 7 -6.77 11.72 -7.02
C THR A 7 -7.85 11.19 -6.07
N LEU A 8 -7.51 10.98 -4.80
CA LEU A 8 -8.40 10.37 -3.80
C LEU A 8 -9.36 11.39 -3.18
N ASP A 9 -10.56 10.96 -2.82
CA ASP A 9 -11.35 11.65 -1.79
C ASP A 9 -10.81 11.23 -0.42
N THR A 10 -9.78 11.93 0.04
CA THR A 10 -8.97 11.53 1.20
C THR A 10 -9.42 12.17 2.52
N ILE A 11 -8.83 11.71 3.61
CA ILE A 11 -8.95 12.27 4.95
C ILE A 11 -8.58 13.77 4.94
N PRO A 12 -9.27 14.63 5.70
CA PRO A 12 -8.91 16.04 5.82
C PRO A 12 -7.43 16.23 6.17
N CYS A 13 -6.83 17.29 5.62
CA CYS A 13 -5.41 17.64 5.80
C CYS A 13 -4.39 16.67 5.18
N GLU A 14 -4.83 15.57 4.56
CA GLU A 14 -3.96 14.68 3.79
C GLU A 14 -3.93 15.09 2.32
N ASN A 15 -2.77 14.92 1.66
CA ASN A 15 -2.69 15.18 0.22
C ASN A 15 -3.48 14.10 -0.55
N PRO A 16 -4.39 14.45 -1.47
CA PRO A 16 -5.19 13.48 -2.21
C PRO A 16 -4.41 12.72 -3.29
N ASP A 17 -3.24 13.21 -3.70
CA ASP A 17 -2.34 12.56 -4.66
C ASP A 17 -1.26 11.77 -3.91
N GLN A 18 -1.56 10.50 -3.67
CA GLN A 18 -0.73 9.61 -2.85
C GLN A 18 -0.06 8.55 -3.72
N TYR A 19 1.20 8.22 -3.39
CA TYR A 19 1.99 7.25 -4.13
C TYR A 19 2.61 6.21 -3.21
N VAL A 20 2.75 4.99 -3.73
CA VAL A 20 3.27 3.84 -2.97
C VAL A 20 4.74 4.02 -2.62
N ALA A 21 5.04 3.87 -1.34
CA ALA A 21 6.39 3.84 -0.82
C ALA A 21 6.55 2.73 0.23
N LEU A 22 7.80 2.31 0.41
CA LEU A 22 8.22 1.31 1.38
C LEU A 22 9.26 1.92 2.32
N TRP A 23 9.08 1.67 3.60
CA TRP A 23 10.03 2.02 4.66
C TRP A 23 10.30 0.79 5.52
N TYR A 24 11.35 0.83 6.34
CA TYR A 24 11.68 -0.23 7.28
C TYR A 24 11.82 0.34 8.68
N GLN A 25 11.22 -0.34 9.65
CA GLN A 25 11.40 -0.04 11.07
C GLN A 25 11.67 -1.33 11.81
N GLN A 26 12.81 -1.40 12.51
CA GLN A 26 13.23 -2.60 13.25
C GLN A 26 13.19 -3.89 12.43
N GLY A 27 13.55 -3.81 11.14
CA GLY A 27 13.55 -4.94 10.22
C GLY A 27 12.19 -5.32 9.64
N GLU A 28 11.10 -4.63 10.00
CA GLU A 28 9.76 -4.87 9.46
C GLU A 28 9.48 -3.95 8.26
N PRO A 29 9.00 -4.48 7.12
CA PRO A 29 8.61 -3.68 5.97
C PRO A 29 7.30 -2.95 6.24
N ILE A 30 7.26 -1.66 5.97
CA ILE A 30 6.08 -0.82 6.17
C ILE A 30 5.75 -0.13 4.86
N MET A 31 4.68 -0.59 4.21
CA MET A 31 4.10 0.14 3.09
C MET A 31 3.39 1.39 3.64
N GLY A 32 3.50 2.49 2.90
CA GLY A 32 2.89 3.76 3.25
C GLY A 32 2.71 4.62 2.02
N ARG A 33 2.59 5.93 2.27
CA ARG A 33 2.37 6.91 1.20
C ARG A 33 3.45 7.97 1.19
N ILE A 34 3.72 8.46 -0.01
CA ILE A 34 4.41 9.71 -0.24
C ILE A 34 3.54 10.65 -1.07
N TRP A 35 3.84 11.93 -1.01
CA TRP A 35 3.26 12.97 -1.85
C TRP A 35 4.30 14.06 -2.12
N ASN A 36 3.99 14.90 -3.12
CA ASN A 36 4.77 16.09 -3.41
C ASN A 36 4.34 17.21 -2.47
N ASP A 37 5.26 17.66 -1.62
CA ASP A 37 5.12 18.84 -0.77
C ASP A 37 6.09 19.92 -1.27
N ASN A 38 5.59 20.79 -2.15
CA ASN A 38 6.34 21.93 -2.71
C ASN A 38 7.71 21.56 -3.31
N GLY A 39 7.74 20.49 -4.12
CA GLY A 39 8.94 19.97 -4.78
C GLY A 39 9.77 19.01 -3.92
N LYS A 40 9.36 18.76 -2.68
CA LYS A 40 10.00 17.79 -1.78
C LYS A 40 9.12 16.56 -1.61
N VAL A 41 9.77 15.41 -1.36
CA VAL A 41 9.06 14.18 -1.02
C VAL A 41 8.71 14.22 0.47
N ALA A 42 7.42 14.27 0.76
CA ALA A 42 6.89 14.05 2.10
C ALA A 42 6.32 12.62 2.18
N ALA A 43 6.28 12.05 3.39
CA ALA A 43 5.93 10.66 3.60
C ALA A 43 5.19 10.43 4.92
N ALA A 44 4.37 9.38 4.95
CA ALA A 44 3.66 8.93 6.14
C ALA A 44 3.56 7.40 6.18
N PHE A 45 3.97 6.83 7.32
CA PHE A 45 3.98 5.39 7.59
C PHE A 45 3.34 5.11 8.96
N GLY A 46 2.52 4.07 9.05
CA GLY A 46 1.87 3.65 10.30
C GLY A 46 2.52 2.38 10.84
N TRP A 47 2.97 2.39 12.09
CA TRP A 47 3.59 1.22 12.74
C TRP A 47 3.43 1.26 14.26
N PHE A 48 3.00 0.13 14.85
CA PHE A 48 2.68 -0.03 16.28
C PHE A 48 1.83 1.11 16.87
N GLY A 49 0.74 1.48 16.20
CA GLY A 49 -0.19 2.49 16.70
C GLY A 49 0.29 3.92 16.49
N LYS A 50 1.52 4.14 16.01
CA LYS A 50 2.12 5.46 15.81
C LYS A 50 2.18 5.83 14.33
N ASP A 51 2.07 7.11 14.06
CA ASP A 51 2.43 7.66 12.75
C ASP A 51 3.91 8.07 12.73
N TYR A 52 4.52 7.92 11.56
CA TYR A 52 5.87 8.34 11.26
C TYR A 52 5.83 9.23 10.04
N THR A 53 6.06 10.52 10.26
CA THR A 53 5.99 11.59 9.25
C THR A 53 7.21 12.51 9.35
N GLY A 54 7.45 13.29 8.30
CA GLY A 54 8.50 14.30 8.25
C GLY A 54 9.92 13.73 8.38
N MET A 55 10.79 14.45 9.10
CA MET A 55 12.23 14.12 9.19
C MET A 55 12.52 12.75 9.83
N LYS A 56 11.56 12.12 10.52
CA LYS A 56 11.75 10.83 11.20
C LYS A 56 11.84 9.64 10.25
N VAL A 57 11.38 9.78 9.01
CA VAL A 57 11.33 8.69 8.03
C VAL A 57 12.72 8.37 7.46
N GLY A 58 13.53 9.39 7.17
CA GLY A 58 14.84 9.18 6.55
C GLY A 58 14.74 8.51 5.17
N SER A 59 15.54 7.46 4.95
CA SER A 59 15.58 6.72 3.69
C SER A 59 14.32 5.86 3.48
N LEU A 60 13.77 5.90 2.27
CA LEU A 60 12.63 5.10 1.84
C LEU A 60 12.83 4.61 0.41
N GLN A 61 11.98 3.68 -0.04
CA GLN A 61 11.92 3.23 -1.43
C GLN A 61 10.59 3.65 -2.06
N VAL A 62 10.60 4.04 -3.32
CA VAL A 62 9.40 4.46 -4.07
C VAL A 62 9.10 3.43 -5.14
N LEU A 63 7.85 2.97 -5.21
CA LEU A 63 7.44 2.06 -6.28
C LEU A 63 7.21 2.85 -7.58
N VAL A 64 8.03 2.60 -8.59
CA VAL A 64 7.93 3.21 -9.92
C VAL A 64 7.37 2.17 -10.89
N GLU A 65 6.43 2.60 -11.73
CA GLU A 65 5.87 1.75 -12.77
C GLU A 65 6.77 1.84 -14.01
N LEU A 66 7.23 0.68 -14.49
CA LEU A 66 8.03 0.59 -15.71
C LEU A 66 7.16 0.82 -16.95
N MET A 67 7.80 1.25 -18.04
CA MET A 67 7.13 1.40 -19.34
C MET A 67 6.53 0.07 -19.81
N ASP A 68 5.40 0.14 -20.48
CA ASP A 68 4.59 -1.03 -20.83
C ASP A 68 5.34 -2.06 -21.71
N ASN A 69 6.18 -1.56 -22.62
CA ASN A 69 6.96 -2.35 -23.57
C ASN A 69 8.14 -3.11 -22.96
N ILE A 70 8.53 -2.81 -21.72
CA ILE A 70 9.65 -3.46 -21.03
C ILE A 70 9.22 -4.29 -19.82
N ARG A 71 7.95 -4.21 -19.40
CA ARG A 71 7.44 -4.94 -18.23
C ARG A 71 6.68 -6.21 -18.66
N GLY A 72 6.92 -7.29 -17.93
CA GLY A 72 6.24 -8.58 -18.11
C GLY A 72 4.94 -8.75 -17.32
N PHE A 73 4.40 -7.68 -16.73
CA PHE A 73 3.21 -7.73 -15.88
C PHE A 73 2.48 -6.39 -15.88
N ASP A 74 1.23 -6.40 -15.43
CA ASP A 74 0.41 -5.20 -15.25
C ASP A 74 0.01 -5.03 -13.79
N TYR A 75 -0.06 -3.77 -13.34
CA TYR A 75 -0.59 -3.42 -12.03
C TYR A 75 -2.10 -3.20 -12.08
N SER A 76 -2.79 -3.58 -11.01
CA SER A 76 -4.18 -3.18 -10.77
C SER A 76 -4.46 -3.12 -9.28
N TRP A 77 -5.37 -2.24 -8.88
CA TRP A 77 -5.91 -2.22 -7.53
C TRP A 77 -7.09 -3.18 -7.46
N GLN A 78 -6.99 -4.21 -6.63
CA GLN A 78 -8.01 -5.24 -6.48
C GLN A 78 -8.57 -5.25 -5.05
N PRO A 79 -9.86 -5.54 -4.84
CA PRO A 79 -10.37 -5.78 -3.49
C PRO A 79 -9.60 -6.91 -2.81
N PHE A 80 -9.38 -6.80 -1.50
CA PHE A 80 -8.71 -7.85 -0.73
C PHE A 80 -9.39 -9.21 -0.90
N SER A 81 -10.72 -9.26 -1.01
CA SER A 81 -11.46 -10.51 -1.24
C SER A 81 -11.06 -11.25 -2.53
N VAL A 82 -10.48 -10.56 -3.52
CA VAL A 82 -10.00 -11.15 -4.78
C VAL A 82 -8.59 -11.70 -4.64
N CYS A 83 -7.72 -11.03 -3.88
CA CYS A 83 -6.28 -11.30 -3.88
C CYS A 83 -5.73 -11.81 -2.53
N GLY A 84 -6.53 -11.77 -1.47
CA GLY A 84 -6.13 -12.06 -0.09
C GLY A 84 -6.25 -13.54 0.30
N GLY A 85 -7.09 -14.32 -0.40
CA GLY A 85 -7.32 -15.74 -0.11
C GLY A 85 -6.09 -16.63 -0.33
N PHE A 86 -6.19 -17.92 -0.02
CA PHE A 86 -5.15 -18.90 -0.33
C PHE A 86 -5.50 -19.64 -1.63
N GLY A 87 -4.49 -19.97 -2.45
CA GLY A 87 -4.67 -20.71 -3.72
C GLY A 87 -4.18 -19.95 -4.96
N GLU A 88 -4.52 -20.48 -6.13
CA GLU A 88 -4.22 -19.83 -7.41
C GLU A 88 -4.99 -18.51 -7.54
N LYS A 89 -4.26 -17.46 -7.94
CA LYS A 89 -4.80 -16.11 -8.10
C LYS A 89 -4.40 -15.58 -9.45
N GLU A 90 -5.37 -15.01 -10.16
CA GLU A 90 -5.08 -14.21 -11.34
C GLU A 90 -4.30 -12.94 -10.98
N TRP A 91 -4.68 -12.31 -9.86
CA TRP A 91 -4.06 -11.10 -9.34
C TRP A 91 -3.29 -11.39 -8.06
N ILE A 92 -1.97 -11.22 -8.12
CA ILE A 92 -1.07 -11.50 -7.02
C ILE A 92 -0.74 -10.17 -6.33
N PRO A 93 -0.94 -10.03 -5.01
CA PRO A 93 -0.56 -8.81 -4.30
C PRO A 93 0.90 -8.42 -4.57
N VAL A 94 1.17 -7.13 -4.69
CA VAL A 94 2.54 -6.63 -4.59
C VAL A 94 2.92 -6.71 -3.12
N TYR A 95 3.89 -7.56 -2.79
CA TYR A 95 4.24 -7.80 -1.39
C TYR A 95 5.73 -7.70 -1.11
N VAL A 96 6.03 -7.42 0.15
CA VAL A 96 7.31 -7.73 0.79
C VAL A 96 7.01 -8.74 1.89
N ASP A 97 7.60 -9.92 1.76
CA ASP A 97 7.46 -11.00 2.74
C ASP A 97 8.46 -10.80 3.87
N TYR A 98 8.04 -11.09 5.09
CA TYR A 98 8.89 -11.10 6.27
C TYR A 98 8.35 -12.13 7.28
N PRO A 99 9.15 -12.59 8.25
CA PRO A 99 8.78 -13.74 9.09
C PRO A 99 7.42 -13.63 9.80
N LYS A 100 6.90 -12.42 10.07
CA LYS A 100 5.65 -12.21 10.79
C LYS A 100 4.43 -11.89 9.90
N GLY A 101 4.59 -11.71 8.59
CA GLY A 101 3.48 -11.32 7.73
C GLY A 101 3.86 -11.07 6.27
N ILE A 102 2.86 -10.77 5.43
CA ILE A 102 3.05 -10.46 4.01
C ILE A 102 2.48 -9.06 3.77
N ILE A 103 3.35 -8.06 3.65
CA ILE A 103 2.93 -6.66 3.63
C ILE A 103 2.75 -6.17 2.20
N SER A 104 1.55 -5.70 1.87
CA SER A 104 1.19 -5.16 0.56
C SER A 104 0.67 -3.72 0.65
N PRO A 105 0.85 -2.88 -0.39
CA PRO A 105 0.22 -1.55 -0.44
C PRO A 105 -1.30 -1.69 -0.50
N CYS A 106 -2.00 -0.88 0.29
CA CYS A 106 -3.46 -0.95 0.39
C CYS A 106 -4.06 0.45 0.54
N VAL A 107 -5.07 0.78 -0.27
CA VAL A 107 -5.94 1.94 -0.02
C VAL A 107 -7.09 1.51 0.85
N ILE A 108 -7.19 2.16 1.99
CA ILE A 108 -8.20 1.91 3.01
C ILE A 108 -9.31 2.94 2.85
N THR A 109 -10.55 2.47 2.92
CA THR A 109 -11.74 3.29 3.09
C THR A 109 -12.02 3.44 4.58
N TRP A 110 -11.79 4.63 5.12
CA TRP A 110 -12.04 5.00 6.50
C TRP A 110 -13.13 6.06 6.54
N GLU A 111 -14.30 5.72 7.11
CA GLU A 111 -15.45 6.64 7.20
C GLU A 111 -15.83 7.28 5.84
N GLY A 112 -15.78 6.47 4.77
CA GLY A 112 -16.10 6.90 3.40
C GLY A 112 -14.96 7.65 2.68
N LYS A 113 -13.85 7.94 3.35
CA LYS A 113 -12.65 8.56 2.77
C LYS A 113 -11.57 7.53 2.45
N GLN A 114 -10.75 7.80 1.44
CA GLN A 114 -9.74 6.89 0.93
C GLN A 114 -8.33 7.33 1.37
N ILE A 115 -7.53 6.42 1.92
CA ILE A 115 -6.17 6.71 2.37
C ILE A 115 -5.21 5.56 2.07
N LEU A 116 -4.06 5.84 1.46
CA LEU A 116 -3.04 4.84 1.16
C LEU A 116 -2.26 4.47 2.43
N GLY A 117 -2.07 3.17 2.64
CA GLY A 117 -1.29 2.56 3.70
C GLY A 117 -0.88 1.13 3.33
N LYS A 118 -1.05 0.21 4.26
CA LYS A 118 -0.64 -1.19 4.12
C LYS A 118 -1.74 -2.18 4.47
N VAL A 119 -1.59 -3.40 3.99
CA VAL A 119 -2.30 -4.57 4.49
C VAL A 119 -1.32 -5.70 4.74
N ASP A 120 -1.49 -6.40 5.85
CA ASP A 120 -0.90 -7.72 6.07
C ASP A 120 -1.87 -8.78 5.56
N ILE A 121 -1.50 -9.42 4.45
CA ILE A 121 -2.34 -10.42 3.79
C ILE A 121 -2.56 -11.63 4.69
N ARG A 122 -1.54 -12.06 5.43
CA ARG A 122 -1.63 -13.26 6.27
C ARG A 122 -2.53 -13.05 7.49
N ASN A 123 -2.50 -11.85 8.04
CA ASN A 123 -3.16 -11.54 9.31
C ASN A 123 -4.47 -10.74 9.14
N GLU A 124 -4.96 -10.55 7.91
CA GLU A 124 -6.15 -9.77 7.58
C GLU A 124 -6.21 -8.43 8.35
N LYS A 125 -5.13 -7.66 8.26
CA LYS A 125 -4.97 -6.40 8.99
C LYS A 125 -4.51 -5.29 8.05
N ALA A 126 -5.37 -4.31 7.82
CA ALA A 126 -5.04 -3.11 7.05
C ALA A 126 -4.82 -1.91 7.98
N SER A 127 -3.88 -1.03 7.64
CA SER A 127 -3.71 0.21 8.39
C SER A 127 -3.08 1.35 7.58
N SER A 128 -3.35 2.58 8.00
CA SER A 128 -2.69 3.79 7.49
C SER A 128 -2.45 4.80 8.60
N ALA A 129 -1.39 5.60 8.46
CA ALA A 129 -1.07 6.68 9.38
C ALA A 129 -1.82 7.96 9.03
N PHE A 130 -2.59 8.52 9.94
CA PHE A 130 -3.19 9.86 9.82
C PHE A 130 -3.66 10.32 11.20
N ASN A 131 -3.83 11.63 11.39
CA ASN A 131 -4.24 12.23 12.67
C ASN A 131 -3.35 11.80 13.87
N GLY A 132 -2.03 11.70 13.66
CA GLY A 132 -1.07 11.43 14.74
C GLY A 132 -1.01 9.98 15.22
N LYS A 133 -1.60 9.03 14.49
CA LYS A 133 -1.60 7.60 14.87
C LYS A 133 -1.71 6.67 13.65
N GLU A 134 -1.45 5.39 13.89
CA GLU A 134 -1.80 4.31 12.96
C GLU A 134 -3.27 3.91 13.19
N ASN A 135 -4.10 4.07 12.17
CA ASN A 135 -5.51 3.66 12.19
C ASN A 135 -5.63 2.28 11.54
N ILE A 136 -6.25 1.34 12.24
CA ILE A 136 -6.19 -0.10 11.93
C ILE A 136 -7.61 -0.62 11.67
N ILE A 137 -7.75 -1.43 10.63
CA ILE A 137 -8.93 -2.23 10.30
C ILE A 137 -8.52 -3.71 10.29
N VAL A 138 -9.36 -4.57 10.86
CA VAL A 138 -9.12 -6.03 10.94
C VAL A 138 -10.33 -6.83 10.52
N GLY A 139 -10.11 -8.09 10.12
CA GLY A 139 -11.17 -9.06 9.85
C GLY A 139 -12.05 -8.68 8.65
N PRO A 140 -13.38 -8.85 8.73
CA PRO A 140 -14.28 -8.68 7.57
C PRO A 140 -14.20 -7.32 6.89
N ALA A 141 -13.86 -6.26 7.64
CA ALA A 141 -13.74 -4.91 7.10
C ALA A 141 -12.52 -4.73 6.17
N VAL A 142 -11.56 -5.68 6.16
CA VAL A 142 -10.41 -5.68 5.24
C VAL A 142 -10.82 -6.13 3.83
N GLN A 143 -11.88 -6.93 3.70
CA GLN A 143 -12.25 -7.60 2.44
C GLN A 143 -12.55 -6.64 1.27
N THR A 144 -13.05 -5.44 1.57
CA THR A 144 -13.39 -4.41 0.58
C THR A 144 -12.26 -3.43 0.30
N GLN A 145 -11.15 -3.52 1.02
CA GLN A 145 -10.02 -2.59 0.87
C GLN A 145 -9.23 -2.91 -0.39
N MET A 146 -8.67 -1.88 -1.02
CA MET A 146 -8.07 -2.00 -2.35
C MET A 146 -6.57 -2.24 -2.25
N VAL A 147 -6.14 -3.46 -2.58
CA VAL A 147 -4.75 -3.90 -2.53
C VAL A 147 -4.10 -3.74 -3.90
N LEU A 148 -2.88 -3.19 -3.94
CA LEU A 148 -2.12 -3.17 -5.17
C LEU A 148 -1.69 -4.59 -5.53
N CYS A 149 -2.12 -5.06 -6.69
CA CYS A 149 -1.79 -6.36 -7.25
C CYS A 149 -1.05 -6.22 -8.58
N ARG A 150 -0.44 -7.31 -8.99
CA ARG A 150 0.21 -7.50 -10.28
C ARG A 150 -0.25 -8.82 -10.92
N LYS A 151 -0.38 -8.82 -12.24
CA LYS A 151 -0.71 -10.00 -13.04
C LYS A 151 0.33 -10.18 -14.14
N PRO A 152 0.91 -11.37 -14.35
CA PRO A 152 1.88 -11.57 -15.41
C PRO A 152 1.19 -11.47 -16.79
N LYS A 153 1.86 -10.84 -17.75
CA LYS A 153 1.45 -10.84 -19.16
C LYS A 153 1.64 -12.23 -19.77
N PRO A 154 0.95 -12.57 -20.87
CA PRO A 154 1.15 -13.85 -21.56
C PRO A 154 2.64 -14.12 -21.83
N GLY A 155 3.11 -15.32 -21.48
CA GLY A 155 4.51 -15.72 -21.62
C GLY A 155 5.43 -15.34 -20.45
N TYR A 156 4.94 -14.59 -19.46
CA TYR A 156 5.69 -14.25 -18.26
C TYR A 156 5.17 -15.03 -17.05
N LYS A 157 6.04 -15.16 -16.04
CA LYS A 157 5.73 -15.76 -14.73
C LYS A 157 6.40 -14.94 -13.64
N PHE A 158 5.80 -14.90 -12.47
CA PHE A 158 6.49 -14.48 -11.26
C PHE A 158 7.23 -15.69 -10.67
N GLU A 159 8.36 -15.42 -10.03
CA GLU A 159 9.07 -16.39 -9.18
C GLU A 159 8.44 -16.43 -7.78
#